data_AF-A0A1B0ZS67-F1
#
_entry.id   AF-A0A1B0ZS67-F1
#
_cell.length_a   1.000
_cell.length_b   1.000
_cell.length_c   1.000
_cell.angle_alpha   90.00
_cell.angle_beta   90.00
_cell.angle_gamma   90.00
#
_symmetry.space_group_name_H-M   'P 1'
#
loop_
_entity.id
_entity.type
_entity.pdbx_description
1 polymer ?
#
loop_
_entity_poly.entity_id
_entity_poly.type
_entity_poly.pdbx_seq_one_letter_code
_entity_poly.pdbx_strand_id
1 'polypeptide(L)'
;MFDVDPAFANTEEWYESIPEESRPVKDQPFYHLLAENDQTYYVAYVSEQNLVADYSGEPISHPDLSEMFGKFDGAAYSLQYQLN
;
A
#
# COMPACT_ATOMS: atom_id res chain seq x y z
N MET A 1 -0.71 -4.67 1.74
CA MET A 1 -1.80 -3.72 1.40
C MET A 1 -2.90 -3.85 2.44
N PHE A 2 -3.48 -2.74 2.90
CA PHE A 2 -4.55 -2.76 3.92
C PHE A 2 -5.84 -2.04 3.51
N ASP A 3 -5.80 -1.15 2.51
CA ASP A 3 -6.97 -0.47 1.99
C ASP A 3 -6.84 -0.22 0.47
N VAL A 4 -7.97 0.00 -0.20
CA VAL A 4 -8.05 0.22 -1.64
C VAL A 4 -9.17 1.20 -1.99
N ASP A 5 -8.82 2.23 -2.76
CA ASP A 5 -9.77 3.11 -3.41
C ASP A 5 -10.03 2.61 -4.86
N PRO A 6 -11.28 2.63 -5.34
CA PRO A 6 -11.59 2.18 -6.71
C PRO A 6 -11.04 3.13 -7.79
N ALA A 7 -10.73 4.38 -7.43
CA ALA A 7 -10.19 5.44 -8.28
C ALA A 7 -9.34 6.38 -7.43
N PHE A 8 -8.60 7.31 -8.06
CA PHE A 8 -7.82 8.32 -7.34
C PHE A 8 -8.69 9.11 -6.35
N ALA A 9 -8.32 9.09 -5.07
CA ALA A 9 -9.08 9.70 -3.98
C ALA A 9 -8.24 10.67 -3.11
N ASN A 10 -7.07 11.08 -3.58
CA ASN A 10 -6.22 12.06 -2.90
C ASN A 10 -6.43 13.49 -3.44
N THR A 11 -5.68 14.47 -2.93
CA THR A 11 -5.84 15.87 -3.32
C THR A 11 -5.33 16.15 -4.73
N GLU A 12 -5.96 17.09 -5.43
CA GLU A 12 -5.49 17.52 -6.75
C GLU A 12 -4.08 18.13 -6.67
N GLU A 13 -3.78 18.84 -5.58
CA GLU A 13 -2.44 19.42 -5.33
C GLU A 13 -1.36 18.34 -5.30
N TRP A 14 -1.63 17.19 -4.66
CA TRP A 14 -0.72 16.05 -4.69
C TRP A 14 -0.55 15.51 -6.10
N TYR A 15 -1.65 15.36 -6.85
CA TYR A 15 -1.62 14.88 -8.22
C TYR A 15 -0.80 15.80 -9.15
N GLU A 16 -0.97 17.11 -9.01
CA GLU A 16 -0.24 18.11 -9.78
C GLU A 16 1.25 18.16 -9.41
N SER A 17 1.60 17.82 -8.17
CA SER A 17 2.99 17.73 -7.71
C SER A 17 3.80 16.61 -8.38
N ILE A 18 3.12 15.60 -8.94
CA ILE A 18 3.76 14.52 -9.68
C ILE A 18 4.14 15.02 -11.09
N PRO A 19 5.38 14.76 -11.56
CA PRO A 19 5.79 15.05 -12.93
C PRO A 19 4.78 14.48 -13.94
N GLU A 20 4.44 15.24 -14.97
CA GLU A 20 3.36 14.91 -15.89
C GLU A 20 3.54 13.53 -16.55
N GLU A 21 4.78 13.18 -16.89
CA GLU A 21 5.17 11.89 -17.46
C GLU A 21 5.01 10.69 -16.50
N SER A 22 4.92 10.95 -15.20
CA SER A 22 4.81 9.94 -14.14
C SER A 22 3.42 9.92 -13.48
N ARG A 23 2.49 10.77 -13.94
CA ARG A 23 1.15 10.85 -13.35
C ARG A 23 0.39 9.54 -13.58
N PRO A 24 -0.18 8.93 -12.53
CA PRO A 24 -0.97 7.73 -12.68
C PRO A 24 -2.32 8.05 -13.33
N VAL A 25 -2.88 7.10 -14.10
CA VAL A 25 -4.26 7.21 -14.58
C VAL A 25 -5.22 7.26 -13.38
N LYS A 26 -6.14 8.22 -13.33
CA LYS A 26 -7.05 8.37 -12.17
C LYS A 26 -8.14 7.28 -12.08
N ASP A 27 -8.57 6.75 -13.22
CA ASP A 27 -9.62 5.72 -13.34
C ASP A 27 -9.03 4.31 -13.23
N GLN A 28 -8.39 4.04 -12.10
CA GLN A 28 -7.85 2.73 -11.72
C GLN A 28 -7.78 2.61 -10.19
N PRO A 29 -7.62 1.40 -9.64
CA PRO A 29 -7.46 1.23 -8.21
C PRO A 29 -6.18 1.91 -7.65
N PHE A 30 -6.31 2.49 -6.47
CA PHE A 30 -5.18 3.00 -5.67
C PHE A 30 -5.14 2.26 -4.33
N TYR A 31 -3.94 1.88 -3.90
CA TYR A 31 -3.73 1.06 -2.73
C TYR A 31 -3.02 1.83 -1.63
N HIS A 32 -3.47 1.62 -0.40
CA HIS A 32 -2.72 1.97 0.79
C HIS A 32 -1.93 0.75 1.28
N LEU A 33 -0.62 0.93 1.39
CA LEU A 33 0.28 -0.12 1.85
C LEU A 33 1.24 0.39 2.93
N LEU A 34 1.58 -0.51 3.84
CA LEU A 34 2.77 -0.37 4.67
C LEU A 34 3.99 -0.62 3.78
N ALA A 35 4.93 0.33 3.78
CA ALA A 35 6.13 0.30 2.96
C ALA A 35 7.37 0.54 3.83
N GLU A 36 8.50 0.05 3.35
CA GLU A 36 9.80 0.28 3.95
C GLU A 36 10.82 0.69 2.88
N ASN A 37 11.84 1.39 3.31
CA ASN A 37 13.09 1.56 2.56
C ASN A 37 14.26 1.29 3.50
N ASP A 38 15.49 1.44 3.01
CA ASP A 38 16.72 1.17 3.79
C ASP A 38 16.85 1.99 5.09
N GLN A 39 16.02 3.01 5.29
CA GLN A 39 16.13 3.98 6.38
C GLN A 39 14.90 4.07 7.28
N THR A 40 13.70 3.82 6.76
CA THR A 40 12.45 4.06 7.51
C THR A 40 11.28 3.23 7.01
N TYR A 41 10.25 3.17 7.85
CA TYR A 41 8.92 2.64 7.57
C TYR A 41 7.95 3.80 7.33
N TYR A 42 6.99 3.62 6.42
CA TYR A 42 5.99 4.63 6.07
C TYR A 42 4.75 4.02 5.38
N VAL A 43 3.65 4.77 5.35
CA VAL A 43 2.46 4.41 4.56
C VAL A 43 2.59 5.02 3.16
N ALA A 44 2.41 4.21 2.13
CA ALA A 44 2.39 4.66 0.74
C ALA A 44 0.98 4.60 0.14
N TYR A 45 0.70 5.59 -0.72
CA TYR A 45 -0.48 5.65 -1.58
C TYR A 45 -0.04 5.51 -3.03
N VAL A 46 -0.40 4.40 -3.69
CA VAL A 46 0.16 4.03 -5.01
C VAL A 46 -0.92 3.49 -5.94
N SER A 47 -0.78 3.79 -7.23
CA SER A 47 -1.65 3.25 -8.27
C SER A 47 -1.34 1.79 -8.61
N GLU A 48 -2.34 1.04 -9.07
CA GLU A 48 -2.17 -0.34 -9.53
C GLU A 48 -1.06 -0.49 -10.59
N GLN A 49 -1.02 0.41 -11.58
CA GLN A 49 0.00 0.39 -12.64
C GLN A 49 1.45 0.49 -12.13
N ASN A 50 1.67 0.99 -10.91
CA ASN A 50 2.98 1.17 -10.30
C ASN A 50 3.34 0.05 -9.32
N LEU A 51 2.49 -0.98 -9.22
CA LEU A 51 2.73 -2.15 -8.39
C LEU A 51 3.30 -3.32 -9.19
N VAL A 52 4.19 -4.05 -8.55
CA VAL A 52 4.64 -5.37 -9.01
C VAL A 52 4.32 -6.37 -7.90
N ALA A 53 3.71 -7.49 -8.27
CA ALA A 53 3.42 -8.54 -7.31
C ALA A 53 4.71 -9.13 -6.76
N ASP A 54 4.81 -9.17 -5.43
CA ASP A 54 5.87 -9.89 -4.75
C ASP A 54 5.45 -11.35 -4.54
N TYR A 55 6.33 -12.27 -4.93
CA TYR A 55 6.17 -13.71 -4.78
C TYR A 55 7.26 -14.33 -3.89
N SER A 56 8.07 -13.50 -3.22
CA SER A 56 9.16 -13.95 -2.35
C SER A 56 8.64 -14.76 -1.15
N GLY A 57 7.48 -14.37 -0.61
CA GLY A 57 6.95 -14.93 0.63
C GLY A 57 7.71 -14.47 1.88
N GLU A 58 8.56 -13.45 1.75
CA GLU A 58 9.28 -12.88 2.88
C GLU A 58 8.36 -11.97 3.72
N PRO A 59 8.41 -12.05 5.05
CA PRO A 59 7.66 -11.15 5.91
C PRO A 59 8.25 -9.74 5.87
N ILE A 60 7.38 -8.73 5.93
CA ILE A 60 7.75 -7.31 6.12
C ILE A 60 7.96 -6.99 7.60
N SER A 61 8.79 -5.98 7.90
CA SER A 61 9.21 -5.65 9.28
C SER A 61 8.53 -4.39 9.85
N HIS A 62 7.44 -3.91 9.23
CA HIS A 62 6.82 -2.64 9.59
C HIS A 62 6.30 -2.61 11.05
N PRO A 63 6.54 -1.54 11.83
CA PRO A 63 6.12 -1.47 13.25
C PRO A 63 4.59 -1.58 13.43
N ASP A 64 3.82 -0.92 12.57
CA ASP A 64 2.35 -0.94 12.63
C ASP A 64 1.72 -2.26 12.14
N LEU A 65 2.55 -3.19 11.64
CA LEU A 65 2.09 -4.45 11.06
C LEU A 65 1.25 -5.26 12.05
N SER A 66 1.69 -5.37 13.31
CA SER A 66 0.98 -6.15 14.34
C SER A 66 -0.33 -5.54 14.80
N GLU A 67 -0.56 -4.24 14.55
CA GLU A 67 -1.81 -3.58 14.89
C GLU A 67 -2.88 -3.80 13.80
N MET A 68 -2.45 -3.93 12.54
CA MET A 68 -3.34 -4.03 11.38
C MET A 68 -3.51 -5.46 10.87
N PHE A 69 -2.52 -6.33 11.11
CA PHE A 69 -2.46 -7.68 10.58
C PHE A 69 -2.16 -8.71 11.67
N GLY A 70 -2.74 -9.89 11.50
CA GLY A 70 -2.48 -11.04 12.34
C GLY A 70 -1.18 -11.75 11.98
N LYS A 71 -1.08 -13.02 12.37
CA LYS A 71 0.13 -13.82 12.14
C LYS A 71 0.37 -14.04 10.64
N PHE A 72 1.64 -14.00 10.28
CA PHE A 72 2.12 -14.47 8.98
C PHE A 72 2.06 -16.01 8.95
N ASP A 73 1.44 -16.58 7.93
CA ASP A 73 1.30 -18.04 7.77
C ASP A 73 2.36 -18.67 6.85
N GLY A 74 3.32 -17.87 6.37
CA GLY A 74 4.34 -18.28 5.40
C GLY A 74 4.01 -17.90 3.95
N ALA A 75 2.81 -17.38 3.68
CA ALA A 75 2.42 -16.86 2.38
C ALA A 75 1.76 -15.47 2.48
N ALA A 76 0.92 -15.26 3.50
CA ALA A 76 0.24 -14.00 3.73
C ALA A 76 0.04 -13.73 5.23
N TYR A 77 -0.26 -12.48 5.55
CA TYR A 77 -0.74 -12.12 6.88
C TYR A 77 -2.24 -12.38 6.97
N SER A 78 -2.70 -12.95 8.09
CA SER A 78 -4.12 -13.05 8.35
C SER A 78 -4.72 -11.66 8.58
N LEU A 79 -5.87 -11.37 7.96
CA LEU A 79 -6.63 -10.16 8.25
C LEU A 79 -7.24 -10.29 9.66
N GLN A 80 -6.75 -9.50 10.62
CA GLN A 80 -7.40 -9.36 11.91
C GLN A 80 -8.57 -8.38 11.78
N TYR A 81 -9.73 -8.88 11.34
CA TYR A 81 -10.96 -8.11 11.51
C TYR A 81 -11.35 -8.12 13.00
N GLN A 82 -11.09 -7.02 13.70
CA GLN A 82 -11.90 -6.60 14.85
C GLN A 82 -12.75 -5.41 14.44
N LEU A 83 -13.84 -5.70 13.72
CA LEU A 83 -15.00 -4.80 13.71
C LEU A 83 -15.75 -5.05 15.01
N ASN A 84 -15.69 -4.09 15.94
CA ASN A 84 -16.65 -4.00 17.05
C ASN A 84 -17.94 -3.37 16.53
#